data_AF-A0A946BJX7-F1
#
_entry.id   AF-A0A946BJX7-F1
#
_cell.length_a   1.000
_cell.length_b   1.000
_cell.length_c   1.000
_cell.angle_alpha   90.00
_cell.angle_beta   90.00
_cell.angle_gamma   90.00
#
_symmetry.space_group_name_H-M   'P 1'
#
loop_
_entity.id
_entity.type
_entity.pdbx_description
1 polymer ?
#
loop_
_entity_poly.entity_id
_entity_poly.type
_entity_poly.pdbx_seq_one_letter_code
_entity_poly.pdbx_strand_id
1 'polypeptide(L)'
;MRLSLWLVSILTATLILSGCGSIRSDKVAFAGVYFRSSAKAVGKQRDFFQVAVSPASKSIGGAREAGRYEATRYCIKNFGTSNVEWVQGPNTMDGTYAIENNKLILRGTCKP
;
A
#
# COMPACT_ATOMS: atom_id res chain seq x y z
N MET A 1 -7.82 -45.86 29.41
CA MET A 1 -7.22 -45.69 28.07
C MET A 1 -8.17 -45.08 27.02
N ARG A 2 -9.50 -45.29 27.08
CA ARG A 2 -10.43 -44.69 26.09
C ARG A 2 -10.78 -43.22 26.34
N LEU A 3 -10.78 -42.78 27.61
CA LEU A 3 -11.04 -41.39 28.01
C LEU A 3 -9.86 -40.44 27.68
N SER A 4 -8.63 -40.94 27.77
CA SER A 4 -7.41 -40.22 27.40
C SER A 4 -7.30 -39.97 25.88
N LEU A 5 -7.85 -40.88 25.06
CA LEU A 5 -7.87 -40.73 23.60
C LEU A 5 -8.81 -39.58 23.16
N TRP A 6 -9.94 -39.42 23.85
CA TRP A 6 -10.90 -38.35 23.58
C TRP A 6 -10.36 -36.97 23.97
N LEU A 7 -9.66 -36.88 25.10
CA LEU A 7 -9.01 -35.64 25.54
C LEU A 7 -7.91 -35.19 24.56
N VAL A 8 -7.12 -36.12 24.02
CA VAL A 8 -6.08 -35.80 23.02
C VAL A 8 -6.68 -35.32 21.68
N SER A 9 -7.82 -35.87 21.29
CA SER A 9 -8.51 -35.49 20.05
C SER A 9 -9.17 -34.10 20.12
N ILE A 10 -9.66 -33.70 21.29
CA ILE A 10 -10.22 -32.36 21.51
C ILE A 10 -9.09 -31.32 21.60
N LEU A 11 -7.96 -31.67 22.23
CA LEU A 11 -6.81 -30.77 22.39
C LEU A 11 -6.09 -30.48 21.07
N THR A 12 -6.11 -31.40 20.11
CA THR A 12 -5.48 -31.20 18.79
C THR A 12 -6.31 -30.31 17.86
N ALA A 13 -7.64 -30.27 18.01
CA ALA A 13 -8.51 -29.46 17.18
C ALA A 13 -8.37 -27.94 17.42
N THR A 14 -7.97 -27.53 18.62
CA THR A 14 -7.87 -26.10 18.98
C THR A 14 -6.58 -25.42 18.50
N LEU A 15 -5.53 -26.17 18.16
CA LEU A 15 -4.27 -25.59 17.67
C LEU A 15 -4.32 -25.12 16.21
N ILE A 16 -5.35 -25.48 15.44
CA ILE A 16 -5.43 -25.14 14.01
C ILE A 16 -5.85 -23.68 13.79
N LEU A 17 -6.41 -23.02 14.81
CA LEU A 17 -6.97 -21.66 14.69
C LEU A 17 -5.96 -20.52 14.93
N SER A 18 -4.74 -20.81 15.41
CA SER A 18 -3.69 -19.81 15.61
C SER A 18 -2.95 -19.42 14.32
N GLY A 19 -3.27 -20.04 13.19
CA GLY A 19 -2.73 -19.70 11.86
C GLY A 19 -3.37 -18.48 11.20
N CYS A 20 -4.51 -17.99 11.69
CA CYS A 20 -5.16 -16.77 11.18
C CYS A 20 -4.54 -15.50 11.81
N GLY A 21 -3.20 -15.45 11.86
CA GLY A 21 -2.43 -14.29 12.27
C GLY A 21 -2.24 -13.37 11.08
N SER A 22 -2.73 -12.13 11.19
CA SER A 22 -2.75 -11.13 10.12
C SER A 22 -1.46 -11.08 9.30
N ILE A 23 -1.52 -11.50 8.03
CA ILE A 23 -0.49 -11.23 7.01
C ILE A 23 -0.49 -9.70 6.78
N ARG A 24 0.17 -8.95 7.66
CA ARG A 24 0.34 -7.49 7.53
C ARG A 24 1.73 -7.22 6.96
N SER A 25 1.88 -7.54 5.70
CA SER A 25 2.83 -6.89 4.79
C SER A 25 2.61 -7.44 3.40
N ASP A 26 1.53 -7.02 2.73
CA ASP A 26 1.44 -7.07 1.27
C ASP A 26 2.45 -6.06 0.71
N LYS A 27 3.74 -6.37 0.90
CA LYS A 27 4.83 -5.65 0.27
C LYS A 27 4.79 -6.08 -1.18
N VAL A 28 4.25 -5.21 -2.03
CA VAL A 28 4.25 -5.39 -3.47
C VAL A 28 5.59 -4.89 -4.01
N ALA A 29 6.28 -5.74 -4.77
CA ALA A 29 7.47 -5.33 -5.51
C ALA A 29 7.05 -4.69 -6.84
N PHE A 30 7.71 -3.62 -7.22
CA PHE A 30 7.53 -2.95 -8.51
C PHE A 30 8.87 -2.92 -9.24
N ALA A 31 8.91 -3.43 -10.47
CA ALA A 31 10.17 -3.62 -11.21
C ALA A 31 11.25 -4.37 -10.39
N GLY A 32 10.83 -5.38 -9.61
CA GLY A 32 11.72 -6.16 -8.73
C GLY A 32 12.21 -5.44 -7.47
N VAL A 33 11.74 -4.22 -7.21
CA VAL A 33 12.16 -3.40 -6.06
C VAL A 33 10.99 -3.19 -5.09
N TYR A 34 11.26 -3.35 -3.80
CA TYR A 34 10.33 -2.95 -2.75
C TYR A 34 10.51 -1.46 -2.42
N PHE A 35 9.45 -0.68 -2.61
CA PHE A 35 9.43 0.73 -2.29
C PHE A 35 8.72 0.98 -0.97
N ARG A 36 9.17 2.00 -0.25
CA ARG A 36 8.43 2.58 0.87
C ARG A 36 7.56 3.70 0.34
N SER A 37 6.26 3.46 0.29
CA SER A 37 5.25 4.43 -0.11
C SER A 37 4.42 4.88 1.09
N SER A 38 3.99 6.13 1.09
CA SER A 38 3.04 6.65 2.09
C SER A 38 2.16 7.73 1.49
N ALA A 39 0.84 7.63 1.68
CA ALA A 39 -0.13 8.65 1.32
C ALA A 39 -0.61 9.45 2.54
N LYS A 40 -0.72 10.78 2.41
CA LYS A 40 -1.24 11.68 3.44
C LYS A 40 -2.08 12.79 2.83
N ALA A 41 -3.13 13.22 3.53
CA ALA A 41 -3.91 14.40 3.17
C ALA A 41 -3.02 15.66 3.19
N VAL A 42 -3.29 16.60 2.30
CA VAL A 42 -2.61 17.89 2.26
C VAL A 42 -3.52 18.94 2.87
N GLY A 43 -3.17 19.41 4.07
CA GLY A 43 -3.97 20.40 4.81
C GLY A 43 -5.24 19.80 5.42
N LYS A 44 -6.36 20.52 5.32
CA LYS A 44 -7.65 20.12 5.91
C LYS A 44 -8.54 19.29 4.98
N GLN A 45 -8.34 19.41 3.65
CA GLN A 45 -9.03 18.58 2.66
C GLN A 45 -8.45 17.17 2.71
N ARG A 46 -9.27 16.17 3.02
CA ARG A 46 -8.83 14.76 3.09
C ARG A 46 -8.83 14.07 1.73
N ASP A 47 -9.65 14.56 0.81
CA ASP A 47 -9.75 14.10 -0.57
C ASP A 47 -8.53 14.50 -1.38
N PHE A 48 -7.91 15.65 -1.08
CA PHE A 48 -6.63 16.06 -1.64
C PHE A 48 -5.45 15.47 -0.86
N PHE A 49 -4.60 14.70 -1.53
CA PHE A 49 -3.51 13.96 -0.90
C PHE A 49 -2.19 14.05 -1.66
N GLN A 50 -1.11 13.74 -0.94
CA GLN A 50 0.23 13.56 -1.45
C GLN A 50 0.72 12.15 -1.14
N VAL A 51 1.32 11.50 -2.13
CA VAL A 51 2.06 10.25 -1.99
C VAL A 51 3.55 10.55 -2.08
N ALA A 52 4.32 9.98 -1.17
CA ALA A 52 5.78 9.99 -1.24
C ALA A 52 6.30 8.55 -1.35
N VAL A 53 7.19 8.30 -2.32
CA VAL A 53 7.73 6.97 -2.60
C VAL A 53 9.25 6.99 -2.60
N SER A 54 9.87 6.13 -1.80
CA SER A 54 11.33 6.05 -1.64
C SER A 54 11.84 4.61 -1.77
N PRO A 55 13.06 4.38 -2.31
CA PRO A 55 13.92 5.34 -2.99
C PRO A 55 13.62 5.44 -4.49
N ALA A 56 13.37 6.64 -5.02
CA ALA A 56 13.09 6.83 -6.45
C ALA A 56 14.27 6.44 -7.37
N SER A 57 15.50 6.60 -6.88
CA SER A 57 16.73 6.32 -7.62
C SER A 57 16.93 4.85 -8.01
N LYS A 58 16.24 3.90 -7.36
CA LYS A 58 16.36 2.46 -7.71
C LYS A 58 15.68 2.10 -9.02
N SER A 59 14.53 2.73 -9.29
CA SER A 59 13.79 2.60 -10.54
C SER A 59 12.67 3.63 -10.52
N ILE A 60 12.74 4.62 -11.42
CA ILE A 60 11.72 5.68 -11.48
C ILE A 60 10.36 5.10 -11.90
N GLY A 61 10.35 4.17 -12.85
CA GLY A 61 9.15 3.46 -13.28
C GLY A 61 8.54 2.61 -12.17
N GLY A 62 9.37 1.93 -11.38
CA GLY A 62 8.91 1.18 -10.21
C GLY A 62 8.34 2.08 -9.11
N ALA A 63 9.00 3.20 -8.82
CA ALA A 63 8.54 4.18 -7.84
C ALA A 63 7.20 4.80 -8.25
N ARG A 64 7.03 5.09 -9.54
CA ARG A 64 5.77 5.56 -10.12
C ARG A 64 4.62 4.58 -9.86
N GLU A 65 4.84 3.31 -10.15
CA GLU A 65 3.81 2.28 -9.96
C GLU A 65 3.48 2.03 -8.50
N ALA A 66 4.49 2.02 -7.63
CA ALA A 66 4.29 1.98 -6.19
C ALA A 66 3.47 3.19 -5.68
N GLY A 67 3.70 4.37 -6.26
CA GLY A 67 2.95 5.58 -5.96
C GLY A 67 1.49 5.50 -6.40
N ARG A 68 1.23 4.99 -7.61
CA ARG A 68 -0.13 4.75 -8.14
C ARG A 68 -0.90 3.75 -7.28
N TYR A 69 -0.23 2.67 -6.86
CA TYR A 69 -0.80 1.67 -5.97
C TYR A 69 -1.18 2.27 -4.61
N GLU A 70 -0.28 3.03 -3.98
CA GLU A 70 -0.55 3.63 -2.67
C GLU A 70 -1.64 4.71 -2.73
N ALA A 71 -1.71 5.49 -3.80
CA ALA A 71 -2.81 6.42 -4.04
C ALA A 71 -4.16 5.72 -4.12
N THR A 72 -4.23 4.61 -4.87
CA THR A 72 -5.45 3.80 -5.01
C THR A 72 -5.89 3.25 -3.65
N ARG A 73 -4.95 2.72 -2.86
CA ARG A 73 -5.23 2.24 -1.50
C ARG A 73 -5.74 3.35 -0.59
N TYR A 74 -5.16 4.55 -0.70
CA TYR A 74 -5.61 5.70 0.07
C TYR A 74 -7.07 6.06 -0.26
N CYS A 75 -7.41 6.18 -1.54
CA CYS A 75 -8.77 6.54 -1.93
C CYS A 75 -9.80 5.45 -1.59
N ILE A 76 -9.46 4.17 -1.75
CA ILE A 76 -10.35 3.07 -1.35
C ILE A 76 -10.58 3.12 0.17
N LYS A 77 -9.51 3.28 0.95
CA LYS A 77 -9.59 3.26 2.41
C LYS A 77 -10.40 4.42 2.98
N ASN A 78 -10.30 5.61 2.40
CA ASN A 78 -10.89 6.82 2.97
C ASN A 78 -12.23 7.21 2.32
N PHE A 79 -12.43 6.86 1.05
CA PHE A 79 -13.57 7.33 0.23
C PHE A 79 -14.29 6.20 -0.53
N GLY A 80 -13.80 4.96 -0.46
CA GLY A 80 -14.44 3.82 -1.14
C GLY A 80 -14.29 3.81 -2.67
N THR A 81 -13.40 4.63 -3.23
CA THR A 81 -13.18 4.76 -4.68
C THR A 81 -11.72 4.48 -5.05
N SER A 82 -11.49 3.89 -6.21
CA SER A 82 -10.15 3.75 -6.81
C SER A 82 -9.78 4.93 -7.72
N ASN A 83 -10.73 5.81 -8.02
CA ASN A 83 -10.52 6.89 -8.98
C ASN A 83 -9.72 8.04 -8.36
N VAL A 84 -8.68 8.46 -9.06
CA VAL A 84 -7.81 9.56 -8.68
C VAL A 84 -7.76 10.58 -9.82
N GLU A 85 -8.15 11.81 -9.53
CA GLU A 85 -7.85 12.95 -10.39
C GLU A 85 -6.45 13.47 -10.03
N TRP A 86 -5.52 13.40 -10.97
CA TRP A 86 -4.12 13.71 -10.70
C TRP A 86 -3.80 15.17 -10.97
N VAL A 87 -3.13 15.82 -10.01
CA VAL A 87 -2.48 17.13 -10.21
C VAL A 87 -1.04 16.91 -10.66
N GLN A 88 -0.34 16.00 -9.97
CA GLN A 88 0.97 15.49 -10.36
C GLN A 88 0.92 13.96 -10.31
N GLY A 89 0.65 13.38 -11.47
CA GLY A 89 0.32 11.97 -11.60
C GLY A 89 1.47 11.10 -12.08
N PRO A 90 1.25 9.77 -12.09
CA PRO A 90 2.23 8.83 -12.61
C PRO A 90 2.50 9.02 -14.11
N ASN A 91 1.55 9.57 -14.87
CA ASN A 91 1.65 9.67 -16.33
C ASN A 91 2.35 10.94 -16.84
N THR A 92 2.95 11.76 -15.97
CA THR A 92 3.79 12.88 -16.43
C THR A 92 4.98 12.35 -17.24
N MET A 93 5.44 13.11 -18.22
CA MET A 93 6.60 12.74 -19.04
C MET A 93 7.81 12.41 -18.16
N ASP A 94 8.57 11.39 -18.55
CA ASP A 94 9.76 10.97 -17.81
C ASP A 94 10.75 12.14 -17.68
N GLY A 95 11.17 12.43 -16.44
CA GLY A 95 12.08 13.55 -16.13
C GLY A 95 11.40 14.82 -15.59
N THR A 96 10.07 14.92 -15.59
CA THR A 96 9.34 16.07 -14.99
C THR A 96 8.79 15.79 -13.58
N TYR A 97 9.14 14.65 -13.01
CA TYR A 97 8.68 14.25 -11.68
C TYR A 97 9.26 15.14 -10.57
N ALA A 98 8.45 15.52 -9.60
CA ALA A 98 8.96 16.10 -8.36
C ALA A 98 9.67 15.01 -7.56
N ILE A 99 11.00 15.10 -7.51
CA ILE A 99 11.84 14.24 -6.70
C ILE A 99 12.49 15.09 -5.62
N GLU A 100 12.19 14.79 -4.36
CA GLU A 100 12.73 15.49 -3.20
C GLU A 100 13.41 14.47 -2.28
N ASN A 101 14.69 14.66 -1.96
CA ASN A 101 15.43 13.78 -1.05
C ASN A 101 15.30 12.28 -1.41
N ASN A 102 15.44 11.96 -2.71
CA ASN A 102 15.27 10.60 -3.26
C ASN A 102 13.86 10.00 -3.04
N LYS A 103 12.84 10.86 -2.98
CA LYS A 103 11.44 10.47 -2.92
C LYS A 103 10.70 11.02 -4.13
N LEU A 104 10.01 10.15 -4.85
CA LEU A 104 9.04 10.57 -5.85
C LEU A 104 7.80 11.10 -5.13
N ILE A 105 7.39 12.31 -5.48
CA ILE A 105 6.19 12.96 -4.96
C ILE A 105 5.10 12.95 -6.03
N LEU A 106 3.92 12.45 -5.66
CA LEU A 106 2.71 12.48 -6.48
C LEU A 106 1.59 13.17 -5.69
N ARG A 107 0.68 13.86 -6.37
CA ARG A 107 -0.46 14.55 -5.76
C ARG A 107 -1.72 14.36 -6.58
N GLY A 108 -2.84 14.18 -5.91
CA GLY A 108 -4.13 14.02 -6.55
C GLY A 108 -5.28 14.15 -5.58
N THR A 109 -6.49 14.03 -6.13
CA THR A 109 -7.75 14.10 -5.41
C THR A 109 -8.54 12.82 -5.63
N CYS A 110 -9.05 12.22 -4.56
CA CYS A 110 -9.95 11.07 -4.68
C CYS A 110 -11.30 11.51 -5.26
N LYS A 111 -11.82 10.77 -6.26
CA LYS A 111 -13.11 11.06 -6.91
C LYS A 111 -14.10 9.91 -6.67
N PRO A 112 -15.07 10.07 -5.75
CA PRO A 112 -16.14 9.10 -5.55
C PRO A 112 -16.96 8.86 -6.81
#